data_AF-A0A844D0Z0-F1
#
_entry.id   AF-A0A844D0Z0-F1
#
_cell.length_a   1.000
_cell.length_b   1.000
_cell.length_c   1.000
_cell.angle_alpha   90.00
_cell.angle_beta   90.00
_cell.angle_gamma   90.00
#
_symmetry.space_group_name_H-M   'P 1'
#
loop_
_entity.id
_entity.type
_entity.pdbx_description
1 polymer ?
#
loop_
_entity_poly.entity_id
_entity_poly.type
_entity_poly.pdbx_seq_one_letter_code
_entity_poly.pdbx_strand_id
1 'polypeptide(L)'
;MDLKAIESSYARWAPVYDATFGRITNAGRRRAVSLINQKPATVLEVGVGTGLALPHYAPECQVTGIDFSEDMLKKARRRVAEHDLSHVTALRPMDARHLDFPDNSFETVAAMHVLSVVPEPERVMAEIARVCAPGGRVIITNHFVREKGFMAFLEKVAAPFANVLGWHSDFRIDTVLRDDLDVTQKKSLPPVGMMTFLVMEKPRPS
;
A
#
# COMPACT_ATOMS: atom_id res chain seq x y z
N MET A 1 -18.61 5.27 2.77
CA MET A 1 -18.16 6.65 2.53
C MET A 1 -18.15 6.88 1.02
N ASP A 2 -18.57 8.05 0.53
CA ASP A 2 -18.61 8.36 -0.91
C ASP A 2 -17.19 8.61 -1.44
N LEU A 3 -16.79 7.93 -2.52
CA LEU A 3 -15.47 8.03 -3.16
C LEU A 3 -15.11 9.46 -3.55
N LYS A 4 -16.11 10.26 -3.94
CA LYS A 4 -15.90 11.68 -4.29
C LYS A 4 -15.50 12.54 -3.09
N ALA A 5 -16.00 12.22 -1.89
CA ALA A 5 -15.63 12.93 -0.65
C ALA A 5 -14.21 12.57 -0.19
N ILE A 6 -13.78 11.34 -0.48
CA ILE A 6 -12.41 10.87 -0.25
C ILE A 6 -11.44 11.61 -1.19
N GLU A 7 -11.74 11.65 -2.49
CA GLU A 7 -10.93 12.33 -3.51
C GLU A 7 -10.74 13.83 -3.22
N SER A 8 -11.82 14.55 -2.86
CA SER A 8 -11.75 15.99 -2.56
C SER A 8 -10.93 16.28 -1.29
N SER A 9 -10.98 15.38 -0.31
CA SER A 9 -10.18 15.48 0.92
C SER A 9 -8.70 15.22 0.61
N TYR A 10 -8.37 14.23 -0.22
CA TYR A 10 -6.99 13.94 -0.60
C TYR A 10 -6.33 15.06 -1.42
N ALA A 11 -7.04 15.64 -2.41
CA ALA A 11 -6.50 16.72 -3.23
C ALA A 11 -6.05 17.94 -2.39
N ARG A 12 -6.80 18.25 -1.32
CA ARG A 12 -6.53 19.39 -0.43
C ARG A 12 -5.37 19.16 0.55
N TRP A 13 -5.10 17.90 0.90
CA TRP A 13 -4.05 17.53 1.87
C TRP A 13 -2.73 17.08 1.22
N ALA A 14 -2.72 16.82 -0.08
CA ALA A 14 -1.56 16.26 -0.78
C ALA A 14 -0.23 17.07 -0.64
N PRO A 15 -0.19 18.40 -0.48
CA PRO A 15 1.06 19.13 -0.21
C PRO A 15 1.61 18.91 1.20
N VAL A 16 0.73 18.75 2.20
CA VAL A 16 1.09 18.54 3.61
C VAL A 16 1.39 17.06 3.88
N TYR A 17 0.79 16.16 3.11
CA TYR A 17 0.92 14.71 3.22
C TYR A 17 2.37 14.20 3.06
N ASP A 18 3.10 14.64 2.03
CA ASP A 18 4.49 14.22 1.78
C ASP A 18 5.42 14.65 2.94
N ALA A 19 5.22 15.85 3.49
CA ALA A 19 6.09 16.42 4.52
C ALA A 19 5.86 15.85 5.93
N THR A 20 4.65 15.37 6.22
CA THR A 20 4.21 14.90 7.56
C THR A 20 4.07 13.38 7.59
N PHE A 21 3.03 12.85 6.92
CA PHE A 21 2.72 11.43 6.87
C PHE A 21 3.81 10.66 6.12
N GLY A 22 4.30 11.20 4.99
CA GLY A 22 5.39 10.63 4.20
C GLY A 22 6.66 10.36 5.00
N ARG A 23 7.05 11.27 5.89
CA ARG A 23 8.21 11.09 6.80
C ARG A 23 7.98 10.00 7.85
N ILE A 24 6.81 9.96 8.48
CA ILE A 24 6.49 8.97 9.51
C ILE A 24 6.44 7.55 8.92
N THR A 25 5.87 7.41 7.73
CA THR A 25 5.68 6.12 7.05
C THR A 25 6.86 5.71 6.17
N ASN A 26 7.88 6.56 6.06
CA ASN A 26 9.07 6.33 5.22
C ASN A 26 9.78 5.01 5.57
N ALA A 27 9.94 4.72 6.87
CA ALA A 27 10.60 3.51 7.34
C ALA A 27 9.89 2.23 6.84
N GLY A 28 8.55 2.22 6.83
CA GLY A 28 7.75 1.12 6.33
C GLY A 28 7.92 0.93 4.82
N ARG A 29 7.77 2.01 4.05
CA ARG A 29 7.98 1.96 2.59
C ARG A 29 9.39 1.49 2.23
N ARG A 30 10.43 2.06 2.86
CA ARG A 30 11.82 1.66 2.61
C ARG A 30 12.07 0.20 2.95
N ARG A 31 11.45 -0.33 4.01
CA ARG A 31 11.58 -1.74 4.37
C ARG A 31 10.93 -2.67 3.34
N ALA A 32 9.74 -2.30 2.85
CA ALA A 32 9.05 -3.02 1.79
C ALA A 32 9.87 -3.03 0.51
N VAL A 33 10.25 -1.86 0.00
CA VAL A 33 11.05 -1.73 -1.21
C VAL A 33 12.40 -2.44 -1.08
N SER A 34 13.06 -2.36 0.08
CA SER A 34 14.29 -3.12 0.33
C SER A 34 14.10 -4.63 0.25
N LEU A 35 12.96 -5.18 0.67
CA LEU A 35 12.65 -6.61 0.50
C LEU A 35 12.36 -6.96 -0.96
N ILE A 36 11.67 -6.07 -1.68
CA ILE A 36 11.39 -6.23 -3.12
C ILE A 36 12.71 -6.30 -3.88
N ASN A 37 13.61 -5.37 -3.63
CA ASN A 37 14.91 -5.27 -4.30
C ASN A 37 15.85 -6.47 -4.04
N GLN A 38 15.58 -7.33 -3.05
CA GLN A 38 16.34 -8.59 -2.88
C GLN A 38 16.05 -9.61 -3.98
N LYS A 39 14.89 -9.49 -4.62
CA LYS A 39 14.50 -10.30 -5.78
C LYS A 39 13.69 -9.40 -6.74
N PRO A 40 14.36 -8.54 -7.52
CA PRO A 40 13.72 -7.65 -8.49
C PRO A 40 12.86 -8.45 -9.47
N ALA A 41 11.70 -7.89 -9.83
CA ALA A 41 10.67 -8.60 -10.56
C ALA A 41 9.68 -7.63 -11.22
N THR A 42 8.63 -8.14 -11.84
CA THR A 42 7.43 -7.35 -12.17
C THR A 42 6.68 -6.95 -10.89
N VAL A 43 6.46 -5.65 -10.68
CA VAL A 43 5.87 -5.10 -9.45
C VAL A 43 4.61 -4.31 -9.78
N LEU A 44 3.52 -4.59 -9.07
CA LEU A 44 2.36 -3.70 -8.97
C LEU A 44 2.39 -2.97 -7.63
N GLU A 45 2.45 -1.63 -7.63
CA GLU A 45 2.22 -0.82 -6.44
C GLU A 45 0.77 -0.30 -6.41
N VAL A 46 -0.03 -0.86 -5.50
CA VAL A 46 -1.42 -0.46 -5.26
C VAL A 46 -1.45 0.73 -4.30
N GLY A 47 -2.05 1.84 -4.73
CA GLY A 47 -2.05 3.09 -3.98
C GLY A 47 -0.69 3.78 -4.00
N VAL A 48 -0.13 3.96 -5.20
CA VAL A 48 1.20 4.57 -5.42
C VAL A 48 1.28 6.01 -4.91
N GLY A 49 0.12 6.69 -4.76
CA GLY A 49 0.03 8.04 -4.24
C GLY A 49 0.90 9.02 -5.03
N THR A 50 1.68 9.85 -4.33
CA THR A 50 2.62 10.77 -4.97
C THR A 50 3.87 10.07 -5.53
N GLY A 51 4.02 8.76 -5.36
CA GLY A 51 5.18 7.99 -5.83
C GLY A 51 6.40 8.02 -4.91
N LEU A 52 6.21 8.16 -3.59
CA LEU A 52 7.32 8.29 -2.63
C LEU A 52 8.25 7.08 -2.59
N ALA A 53 7.74 5.89 -2.94
CA ALA A 53 8.53 4.67 -2.99
C ALA A 53 9.29 4.49 -4.31
N LEU A 54 8.82 5.11 -5.41
CA LEU A 54 9.31 4.89 -6.77
C LEU A 54 10.84 5.06 -6.91
N PRO A 55 11.48 6.12 -6.35
CA PRO A 55 12.93 6.30 -6.47
C PRO A 55 13.77 5.25 -5.73
N HIS A 56 13.15 4.40 -4.92
CA HIS A 56 13.86 3.43 -4.09
C HIS A 56 13.85 2.01 -4.66
N TYR A 57 13.01 1.73 -5.66
CA TYR A 57 13.03 0.43 -6.33
C TYR A 57 14.35 0.27 -7.10
N ALA A 58 14.84 -0.96 -7.15
CA ALA A 58 16.02 -1.30 -7.93
C ALA A 58 15.72 -1.10 -9.44
N PRO A 59 16.69 -0.64 -10.25
CA PRO A 59 16.49 -0.44 -11.70
C PRO A 59 16.06 -1.70 -12.46
N GLU A 60 16.33 -2.89 -11.92
CA GLU A 60 15.94 -4.19 -12.48
C GLU A 60 14.46 -4.52 -12.23
N CYS A 61 13.76 -3.77 -11.37
CA CYS A 61 12.32 -3.91 -11.20
C CYS A 61 11.57 -3.36 -12.42
N GLN A 62 10.37 -3.88 -12.69
CA GLN A 62 9.43 -3.29 -13.62
C GLN A 62 8.18 -2.87 -12.86
N VAL A 63 8.10 -1.59 -12.49
CA VAL A 63 7.09 -1.08 -11.56
C VAL A 63 5.93 -0.44 -12.31
N THR A 64 4.74 -1.02 -12.18
CA THR A 64 3.47 -0.38 -12.52
C THR A 64 2.81 0.13 -11.24
N GLY A 65 2.48 1.41 -11.19
CA GLY A 65 1.76 2.03 -10.07
C GLY A 65 0.32 2.35 -10.42
N ILE A 66 -0.59 2.15 -9.48
CA ILE A 66 -1.99 2.61 -9.61
C ILE A 66 -2.41 3.47 -8.43
N ASP A 67 -3.29 4.43 -8.69
CA ASP A 67 -3.98 5.20 -7.65
C ASP A 67 -5.36 5.60 -8.18
N PHE A 68 -6.34 5.83 -7.31
CA PHE A 68 -7.64 6.35 -7.74
C PHE A 68 -7.55 7.85 -8.05
N SER A 69 -6.66 8.59 -7.38
CA SER A 69 -6.52 10.04 -7.52
C SER A 69 -5.59 10.41 -8.67
N GLU A 70 -6.16 11.00 -9.72
CA GLU A 70 -5.37 11.51 -10.85
C GLU A 70 -4.40 12.62 -10.41
N ASP A 71 -4.73 13.42 -9.40
CA ASP A 71 -3.85 14.45 -8.85
C ASP A 71 -2.63 13.88 -8.12
N MET A 72 -2.78 12.75 -7.43
CA MET A 72 -1.65 12.00 -6.86
C MET A 72 -0.74 11.47 -7.98
N LEU A 73 -1.34 10.88 -9.03
CA LEU A 73 -0.61 10.36 -10.18
C LEU A 73 0.13 11.45 -10.95
N LYS A 74 -0.42 12.66 -11.10
CA LYS A 74 0.32 13.80 -11.67
C LYS A 74 1.61 14.09 -10.90
N LYS A 75 1.58 14.03 -9.57
CA LYS A 75 2.79 14.20 -8.74
C LYS A 75 3.76 13.03 -8.89
N ALA A 76 3.27 11.80 -8.95
CA ALA A 76 4.08 10.62 -9.19
C ALA A 76 4.78 10.67 -10.55
N ARG A 77 4.08 11.04 -11.61
CA ARG A 77 4.66 11.22 -12.96
C ARG A 77 5.73 12.30 -12.98
N ARG A 78 5.49 13.43 -12.29
CA ARG A 78 6.53 14.46 -12.15
C ARG A 78 7.77 13.92 -11.43
N ARG A 79 7.60 13.16 -10.35
CA ARG A 79 8.71 12.53 -9.63
C ARG A 79 9.47 11.53 -10.49
N VAL A 80 8.78 10.75 -11.33
CA VAL A 80 9.41 9.86 -12.31
C VAL A 80 10.30 10.63 -13.28
N ALA A 81 9.83 11.76 -13.80
CA ALA A 81 10.60 12.62 -14.70
C ALA A 81 11.76 13.34 -14.01
N GLU A 82 11.57 13.84 -12.78
CA GLU A 82 12.60 14.56 -12.01
C GLU A 82 13.79 13.67 -11.63
N HIS A 83 13.58 12.35 -11.52
CA HIS A 83 14.60 11.39 -11.09
C HIS A 83 14.99 10.38 -12.18
N ASP A 84 14.51 10.57 -13.42
CA ASP A 84 14.76 9.67 -14.55
C ASP A 84 14.52 8.18 -14.24
N LEU A 85 13.37 7.88 -13.62
CA LEU A 85 13.04 6.54 -13.11
C LEU A 85 12.57 5.59 -14.23
N SER A 86 13.52 5.09 -15.04
CA SER A 86 13.24 4.21 -16.18
C SER A 86 12.61 2.85 -15.83
N HIS A 87 12.73 2.40 -14.58
CA HIS A 87 12.11 1.18 -14.08
C HIS A 87 10.60 1.32 -13.83
N VAL A 88 10.03 2.53 -13.89
CA VAL A 88 8.58 2.75 -13.78
C VAL A 88 7.94 2.61 -15.16
N THR A 89 7.23 1.51 -15.37
CA THR A 89 6.65 1.15 -16.68
C THR A 89 5.32 1.83 -16.95
N ALA A 90 4.52 2.09 -15.91
CA ALA A 90 3.23 2.77 -16.04
C ALA A 90 2.72 3.37 -14.72
N LEU A 91 1.93 4.45 -14.83
CA LEU A 91 1.18 5.06 -13.73
C LEU A 91 -0.28 5.32 -14.17
N ARG A 92 -1.22 4.48 -13.70
CA ARG A 92 -2.62 4.44 -14.20
C ARG A 92 -3.64 4.85 -13.12
N PRO A 93 -4.63 5.70 -13.46
CA PRO A 93 -5.80 5.90 -12.60
C PRO A 93 -6.63 4.62 -12.57
N MET A 94 -6.86 4.06 -11.37
CA MET A 94 -7.56 2.77 -11.22
C MET A 94 -8.17 2.62 -9.83
N ASP A 95 -9.34 1.99 -9.77
CA ASP A 95 -9.96 1.53 -8.53
C ASP A 95 -9.34 0.18 -8.12
N ALA A 96 -8.73 0.12 -6.94
CA ALA A 96 -8.07 -1.09 -6.46
C ALA A 96 -9.03 -2.27 -6.20
N ARG A 97 -10.35 -2.01 -6.15
CA ARG A 97 -11.40 -3.06 -6.04
C ARG A 97 -11.71 -3.73 -7.38
N HIS A 98 -11.19 -3.19 -8.48
CA HIS A 98 -11.35 -3.72 -9.82
C HIS A 98 -10.12 -3.39 -10.68
N LEU A 99 -9.15 -4.30 -10.64
CA LEU A 99 -7.89 -4.18 -11.35
C LEU A 99 -8.04 -4.63 -12.80
N ASP A 100 -7.83 -3.71 -13.74
CA ASP A 100 -7.78 -3.99 -15.18
C ASP A 100 -6.41 -4.56 -15.58
N PHE A 101 -6.11 -5.72 -15.00
CA PHE A 101 -4.95 -6.55 -15.29
C PHE A 101 -5.39 -8.02 -15.36
N PRO A 102 -4.78 -8.83 -16.24
CA PRO A 102 -5.00 -10.28 -16.25
C PRO A 102 -4.58 -10.93 -14.92
N ASP A 103 -5.11 -12.13 -14.68
CA ASP A 103 -4.68 -12.97 -13.58
C ASP A 103 -3.18 -13.26 -13.68
N ASN A 104 -2.51 -13.38 -12.54
CA ASN A 104 -1.11 -13.80 -12.45
C ASN A 104 -0.11 -12.89 -13.21
N SER A 105 -0.42 -11.60 -13.37
CA SER A 105 0.40 -10.64 -14.13
C SER A 105 1.65 -10.14 -13.40
N PHE A 106 1.69 -10.19 -12.07
CA PHE A 106 2.75 -9.58 -11.27
C PHE A 106 3.39 -10.57 -10.30
N GLU A 107 4.71 -10.68 -10.35
CA GLU A 107 5.49 -11.50 -9.42
C GLU A 107 5.57 -10.90 -8.01
N THR A 108 5.40 -9.59 -7.89
CA THR A 108 5.28 -8.91 -6.60
C THR A 108 4.15 -7.87 -6.64
N VAL A 109 3.27 -7.90 -5.64
CA VAL A 109 2.25 -6.87 -5.45
C VAL A 109 2.50 -6.18 -4.11
N ALA A 110 2.66 -4.86 -4.11
CA ALA A 110 2.91 -4.05 -2.93
C ALA A 110 1.71 -3.15 -2.64
N ALA A 111 1.27 -3.12 -1.38
CA ALA A 111 0.23 -2.20 -0.90
C ALA A 111 0.73 -1.51 0.37
N MET A 112 1.08 -0.23 0.26
CA MET A 112 1.73 0.52 1.34
C MET A 112 0.85 1.68 1.78
N HIS A 113 0.26 1.57 2.98
CA HIS A 113 -0.59 2.59 3.61
C HIS A 113 -1.87 2.93 2.84
N VAL A 114 -2.35 2.01 1.99
CA VAL A 114 -3.57 2.17 1.19
C VAL A 114 -4.77 1.42 1.78
N LEU A 115 -4.56 0.24 2.37
CA LEU A 115 -5.65 -0.66 2.74
C LEU A 115 -6.55 -0.14 3.87
N SER A 116 -6.05 0.74 4.74
CA SER A 116 -6.84 1.34 5.82
C SER A 116 -7.76 2.46 5.36
N VAL A 117 -7.65 2.93 4.11
CA VAL A 117 -8.39 4.10 3.59
C VAL A 117 -9.27 3.77 2.38
N VAL A 118 -9.17 2.55 1.85
CA VAL A 118 -10.01 2.07 0.75
C VAL A 118 -11.33 1.52 1.25
N PRO A 119 -12.43 1.71 0.50
CA PRO A 119 -13.64 0.93 0.72
C PRO A 119 -13.41 -0.54 0.33
N GLU A 120 -14.10 -1.47 0.99
CA GLU A 120 -14.07 -2.92 0.68
C GLU A 120 -12.65 -3.49 0.56
N PRO A 121 -11.81 -3.36 1.60
CA PRO A 121 -10.43 -3.85 1.61
C PRO A 121 -10.31 -5.35 1.29
N GLU A 122 -11.32 -6.16 1.64
CA GLU A 122 -11.39 -7.58 1.31
C GLU A 122 -11.44 -7.81 -0.20
N ARG A 123 -12.16 -6.95 -0.92
CA ARG A 123 -12.27 -6.99 -2.38
C ARG A 123 -10.97 -6.54 -3.04
N VAL A 124 -10.32 -5.51 -2.48
CA VAL A 124 -8.98 -5.10 -2.91
C VAL A 124 -7.99 -6.25 -2.75
N MET A 125 -8.05 -6.95 -1.62
CA MET A 125 -7.19 -8.11 -1.36
C MET A 125 -7.47 -9.29 -2.29
N ALA A 126 -8.74 -9.51 -2.68
CA ALA A 126 -9.09 -10.51 -3.70
C ALA A 126 -8.47 -10.18 -5.05
N GLU A 127 -8.52 -8.92 -5.48
CA GLU A 127 -7.90 -8.48 -6.73
C GLU A 127 -6.37 -8.55 -6.67
N ILE A 128 -5.75 -8.17 -5.55
CA ILE A 128 -4.31 -8.32 -5.30
C ILE A 128 -3.89 -9.80 -5.44
N ALA A 129 -4.62 -10.73 -4.83
CA ALA A 129 -4.35 -12.15 -4.92
C ALA A 129 -4.53 -12.68 -6.36
N ARG A 130 -5.56 -12.21 -7.07
CA ARG A 130 -5.85 -12.59 -8.46
C ARG A 130 -4.71 -12.20 -9.41
N VAL A 131 -4.25 -10.95 -9.34
CA VAL A 131 -3.20 -10.45 -10.25
C VAL A 131 -1.79 -10.88 -9.83
N CYS A 132 -1.60 -11.30 -8.57
CA CYS A 132 -0.33 -11.88 -8.12
C CYS A 132 -0.10 -13.25 -8.79
N ALA A 133 1.08 -13.45 -9.37
CA ALA A 133 1.47 -14.71 -10.00
C ALA A 133 1.66 -15.84 -8.97
N PRO A 134 1.47 -17.11 -9.34
CA PRO A 134 1.79 -18.23 -8.45
C PRO A 134 3.28 -18.27 -8.11
N GLY A 135 3.61 -18.46 -6.84
CA GLY A 135 4.97 -18.26 -6.29
C GLY A 135 5.40 -16.80 -6.19
N GLY A 136 4.49 -15.87 -6.47
CA GLY A 136 4.67 -14.43 -6.30
C GLY A 136 4.41 -13.98 -4.86
N ARG A 137 4.83 -12.76 -4.54
CA ARG A 137 4.75 -12.19 -3.19
C ARG A 137 3.78 -11.02 -3.11
N VAL A 138 3.01 -10.98 -2.03
CA VAL A 138 2.22 -9.81 -1.64
C VAL A 138 2.87 -9.17 -0.42
N ILE A 139 3.22 -7.88 -0.52
CA ILE A 139 3.88 -7.14 0.55
C ILE A 139 2.97 -6.00 0.99
N ILE A 140 2.52 -6.06 2.24
CA ILE A 140 1.65 -5.06 2.84
C ILE A 140 2.40 -4.35 3.95
N THR A 141 2.37 -3.03 3.89
CA THR A 141 2.74 -2.18 5.04
C THR A 141 1.52 -1.37 5.41
N ASN A 142 0.90 -1.66 6.54
CA ASN A 142 -0.27 -0.90 6.97
C ASN A 142 -0.35 -0.75 8.48
N HIS A 143 -1.14 0.21 8.94
CA HIS A 143 -1.55 0.28 10.34
C HIS A 143 -2.65 -0.75 10.60
N PHE A 144 -2.52 -1.53 11.68
CA PHE A 144 -3.56 -2.46 12.13
C PHE A 144 -3.81 -2.25 13.61
N VAL A 145 -5.08 -2.37 14.01
CA VAL A 145 -5.49 -2.17 15.40
C VAL A 145 -4.87 -3.21 16.31
N ARG A 146 -4.44 -2.77 17.50
CA ARG A 146 -4.01 -3.67 18.57
C ARG A 146 -5.17 -3.94 19.53
N GLU A 147 -5.45 -5.21 19.78
CA GLU A 147 -6.51 -5.60 20.74
C GLU A 147 -6.13 -5.36 22.22
N LYS A 148 -4.84 -5.18 22.56
CA LYS A 148 -4.36 -4.92 23.95
C LYS A 148 -3.12 -4.02 24.01
N GLY A 149 -3.08 -3.09 25.00
CA GLY A 149 -1.89 -2.30 25.38
C GLY A 149 -2.17 -0.80 25.63
N PHE A 150 -1.20 -0.09 26.23
CA PHE A 150 -1.28 1.35 26.56
C PHE A 150 -1.54 2.24 25.31
N MET A 151 -1.07 1.83 24.13
CA MET A 151 -1.35 2.53 22.87
C MET A 151 -2.82 2.37 22.41
N ALA A 152 -3.47 1.23 22.67
CA ALA A 152 -4.89 1.04 22.35
C ALA A 152 -5.80 1.94 23.21
N PHE A 153 -5.36 2.29 24.42
CA PHE A 153 -6.04 3.27 25.27
C PHE A 153 -5.88 4.69 24.72
N LEU A 154 -4.69 5.07 24.27
CA LEU A 154 -4.45 6.38 23.64
C LEU A 154 -5.18 6.52 22.29
N GLU A 155 -5.24 5.46 21.47
CA GLU A 155 -6.06 5.43 20.25
C GLU A 155 -7.54 5.62 20.54
N LYS A 156 -8.07 4.97 21.59
CA LYS A 156 -9.47 5.16 22.03
C LYS A 156 -9.78 6.59 22.46
N VAL A 157 -8.82 7.27 23.09
CA VAL A 157 -8.99 8.67 23.52
C VAL A 157 -8.92 9.64 22.34
N ALA A 158 -8.14 9.32 21.30
CA ALA A 158 -8.01 10.14 20.09
C ALA A 158 -9.09 9.87 19.03
N ALA A 159 -9.84 8.76 19.13
CA ALA A 159 -10.88 8.34 18.19
C ALA A 159 -11.93 9.42 17.82
N PRO A 160 -12.40 10.31 18.73
CA PRO A 160 -13.33 11.39 18.36
C PRO A 160 -12.75 12.41 17.38
N PHE A 161 -11.43 12.50 17.26
CA PHE A 161 -10.72 13.40 16.33
C PHE A 161 -10.27 12.70 15.04
N ALA A 162 -10.40 11.37 14.95
CA ALA A 162 -9.97 10.55 13.81
C ALA A 162 -10.82 10.77 12.55
N ASN A 163 -12.09 11.14 12.72
CA ASN A 163 -13.04 11.42 11.63
C ASN A 163 -12.64 12.60 10.73
N VAL A 164 -11.70 13.44 11.15
CA VAL A 164 -11.19 14.58 10.36
C VAL A 164 -9.93 14.22 9.56
N LEU A 165 -9.25 13.13 9.93
CA LEU A 165 -7.95 12.73 9.36
C LEU A 165 -8.02 11.50 8.44
N GLY A 166 -9.20 10.89 8.25
CA GLY A 166 -9.36 9.68 7.42
C GLY A 166 -8.69 8.44 8.03
N TRP A 167 -8.44 8.46 9.35
CA TRP A 167 -7.80 7.37 10.08
C TRP A 167 -8.87 6.37 10.53
N HIS A 168 -9.00 5.24 9.82
CA HIS A 168 -9.82 4.13 10.30
C HIS A 168 -9.06 3.36 11.39
N SER A 169 -9.33 3.69 12.65
CA SER A 169 -8.76 3.07 13.85
C SER A 169 -9.26 1.64 14.13
N ASP A 170 -10.04 1.04 13.21
CA ASP A 170 -10.69 -0.28 13.35
C ASP A 170 -10.19 -1.33 12.32
N PHE A 171 -9.13 -1.05 11.57
CA PHE A 171 -8.62 -1.97 10.54
C PHE A 171 -7.94 -3.23 11.12
N ARG A 172 -8.66 -4.36 11.08
CA ARG A 172 -8.19 -5.67 11.57
C ARG A 172 -7.26 -6.34 10.58
N ILE A 173 -6.28 -7.09 11.08
CA ILE A 173 -5.39 -7.87 10.21
C ILE A 173 -6.12 -8.99 9.48
N ASP A 174 -7.17 -9.55 10.10
CA ASP A 174 -7.97 -10.63 9.51
C ASP A 174 -8.60 -10.22 8.17
N THR A 175 -8.85 -8.92 7.97
CA THR A 175 -9.35 -8.33 6.71
C THR A 175 -8.39 -8.50 5.53
N VAL A 176 -7.09 -8.69 5.80
CA VAL A 176 -6.07 -8.88 4.75
C VAL A 176 -5.54 -10.30 4.66
N LEU A 177 -5.97 -11.19 5.56
CA LEU A 177 -5.62 -12.60 5.51
C LEU A 177 -6.59 -13.33 4.57
N ARG A 178 -6.08 -14.29 3.81
CA ARG A 178 -6.85 -15.09 2.87
C ARG A 178 -6.30 -16.50 2.81
N ASP A 179 -7.15 -17.46 2.45
CA ASP A 179 -6.76 -18.88 2.34
C ASP A 179 -5.92 -19.18 1.08
N ASP A 180 -5.93 -18.27 0.09
CA ASP A 180 -5.17 -18.37 -1.16
C ASP A 180 -3.79 -17.67 -1.09
N LEU A 181 -3.39 -17.18 0.09
CA LEU A 181 -2.12 -16.51 0.34
C LEU A 181 -1.51 -16.99 1.67
N ASP A 182 -0.32 -17.60 1.60
CA ASP A 182 0.40 -18.08 2.78
C ASP A 182 1.19 -16.95 3.44
N VAL A 183 0.96 -16.70 4.73
CA VAL A 183 1.74 -15.72 5.49
C VAL A 183 3.14 -16.25 5.77
N THR A 184 4.16 -15.69 5.10
CA THR A 184 5.57 -16.07 5.28
C THR A 184 6.32 -15.16 6.25
N GLN A 185 5.86 -13.93 6.44
CA GLN A 185 6.45 -13.01 7.41
C GLN A 185 5.41 -12.03 7.98
N LYS A 186 5.40 -11.88 9.30
CA LYS A 186 4.64 -10.83 10.01
C LYS A 186 5.54 -10.15 11.03
N LYS A 187 5.75 -8.84 10.90
CA LYS A 187 6.59 -8.05 11.80
C LYS A 187 5.93 -6.72 12.17
N SER A 188 6.05 -6.30 13.42
CA SER A 188 5.73 -4.92 13.80
C SER A 188 6.91 -4.00 13.45
N LEU A 189 6.62 -2.84 12.87
CA LEU A 189 7.61 -1.83 12.49
C LEU A 189 7.61 -0.63 13.45
N PRO A 190 8.77 0.00 13.67
CA PRO A 190 8.86 1.27 14.40
C PRO A 190 8.11 2.42 13.69
N PRO A 191 7.73 3.50 14.42
CA PRO A 191 7.86 3.66 15.87
C PRO A 191 6.72 2.93 16.60
N VAL A 192 7.08 2.28 17.73
CA VAL A 192 6.16 1.66 18.70
C VAL A 192 5.19 0.60 18.12
N GLY A 193 5.55 -0.06 17.02
CA GLY A 193 4.76 -1.17 16.48
C GLY A 193 3.36 -0.77 16.01
N MET A 194 3.19 0.49 15.60
CA MET A 194 1.97 1.02 14.96
C MET A 194 1.76 0.44 13.56
N MET A 195 2.84 0.13 12.84
CA MET A 195 2.75 -0.42 11.49
C MET A 195 3.03 -1.92 11.53
N THR A 196 2.26 -2.70 10.78
CA THR A 196 2.57 -4.10 10.51
C THR A 196 3.11 -4.22 9.10
N PHE A 197 4.19 -4.96 9.01
CA PHE A 197 4.78 -5.46 7.79
C PHE A 197 4.37 -6.92 7.61
N LEU A 198 3.64 -7.19 6.54
CA LEU A 198 3.15 -8.51 6.19
C LEU A 198 3.71 -8.90 4.83
N VAL A 199 4.26 -10.10 4.73
CA VAL A 199 4.65 -10.73 3.48
C VAL A 199 3.86 -12.02 3.37
N MET A 200 3.19 -12.17 2.24
CA MET A 200 2.46 -13.36 1.89
C MET A 200 2.97 -13.89 0.55
N GLU A 201 2.82 -15.19 0.33
CA GLU A 201 3.17 -15.85 -0.92
C GLU A 201 1.93 -16.52 -1.49
N LYS A 202 1.73 -16.40 -2.81
CA LYS A 202 0.67 -17.16 -3.49
C LYS A 202 1.20 -18.57 -3.77
N PRO A 203 0.56 -19.64 -3.28
CA PRO A 203 1.00 -21.00 -3.55
C PRO A 203 1.10 -21.29 -5.05
N ARG A 204 2.06 -22.12 -5.45
CA ARG A 204 2.08 -22.65 -6.82
C ARG A 204 1.01 -23.73 -6.96
N PRO A 205 0.26 -23.79 -8.08
CA PRO A 205 -0.60 -24.92 -8.35
C PRO A 205 0.24 -26.20 -8.37
N SER A 206 -0.29 -27.25 -7.75
CA SER A 206 0.27 -28.60 -7.69
C SER A 206 0.28 -29.28 -9.05
#